data_AF-Q4ZL29-F1
#
_entry.id   AF-Q4ZL29-F1
#
_cell.length_a   1.000
_cell.length_b   1.000
_cell.length_c   1.000
_cell.angle_alpha   90.00
_cell.angle_beta   90.00
_cell.angle_gamma   90.00
#
_symmetry.space_group_name_H-M   'P 1'
#
loop_
_entity.id
_entity.type
_entity.pdbx_description
1 polymer ?
#
loop_
_entity_poly.entity_id
_entity_poly.type
_entity_poly.pdbx_seq_one_letter_code
_entity_poly.pdbx_strand_id
1 'polypeptide(L)'
;MMAGMLTEHYKYVGEHDWQIPVFLFRHHEDAKQYLFALAREPKLTRQMLGRHGSDFLAIALDAEGKVKRYLAGEAKWRKKLGKAVVNNLLKDADGKGIWYQLSERDTNIPHGMRQLQKLLKEIDPQKFAAAIFSIDQALLLSGATPIARTNLVFICGNDFVSRTQAHPIIEWKKKPKDYQSTHDLQVVEMILSGDGENLIDLIYESLWNGV
;
A
#
# COMPACT_ATOMS: atom_id res chain seq x y z
N MET A 1 3.10 -6.76 -2.41
CA MET A 1 3.35 -7.22 -3.79
C MET A 1 2.07 -7.25 -4.63
N MET A 2 1.07 -8.08 -4.32
CA MET A 2 -0.18 -8.16 -5.12
C MET A 2 -0.88 -6.81 -5.36
N ALA A 3 -1.02 -5.98 -4.31
CA ALA A 3 -1.59 -4.64 -4.44
C ALA A 3 -0.82 -3.77 -5.44
N GLY A 4 0.51 -3.96 -5.52
CA GLY A 4 1.34 -3.24 -6.45
C GLY A 4 1.17 -3.69 -7.89
N MET A 5 1.21 -5.00 -8.14
CA MET A 5 0.95 -5.55 -9.48
C MET A 5 -0.40 -5.12 -10.03
N LEU A 6 -1.45 -5.15 -9.19
CA LEU A 6 -2.75 -4.66 -9.60
C LEU A 6 -2.73 -3.16 -9.89
N THR A 7 -2.00 -2.38 -9.09
CA THR A 7 -1.91 -0.93 -9.28
C THR A 7 -1.29 -0.55 -10.62
N GLU A 8 -0.28 -1.28 -11.09
CA GLU A 8 0.38 -1.00 -12.38
C GLU A 8 -0.43 -1.47 -13.59
N HIS A 9 -1.35 -2.43 -13.42
CA HIS A 9 -2.05 -3.07 -14.55
C HIS A 9 -3.56 -2.84 -14.58
N TYR A 10 -4.15 -2.30 -13.52
CA TYR A 10 -5.59 -2.07 -13.44
C TYR A 10 -5.92 -0.58 -13.60
N LYS A 11 -7.06 -0.30 -14.24
CA LYS A 11 -7.56 1.07 -14.40
C LYS A 11 -8.26 1.55 -13.13
N TYR A 12 -7.70 2.58 -12.51
CA TYR A 12 -8.29 3.23 -11.34
C TYR A 12 -8.99 4.54 -11.68
N VAL A 13 -9.72 5.09 -10.69
CA VAL A 13 -10.32 6.43 -10.78
C VAL A 13 -9.27 7.45 -11.23
N GLY A 14 -9.63 8.24 -12.24
CA GLY A 14 -8.75 9.24 -12.85
C GLY A 14 -7.83 8.70 -13.96
N GLU A 15 -7.85 7.38 -14.23
CA GLU A 15 -7.11 6.73 -15.32
C GLU A 15 -5.62 7.12 -15.37
N HIS A 16 -4.99 7.23 -14.20
CA HIS A 16 -3.58 7.55 -14.11
C HIS A 16 -2.70 6.33 -14.41
N ASP A 17 -1.60 6.56 -15.12
CA ASP A 17 -0.55 5.56 -15.33
C ASP A 17 0.30 5.42 -14.07
N TRP A 18 -0.11 4.52 -13.19
CA TRP A 18 0.61 4.26 -11.95
C TRP A 18 1.85 3.41 -12.18
N GLN A 19 2.93 3.79 -11.51
CA GLN A 19 4.22 3.12 -11.55
C GLN A 19 4.69 2.84 -10.12
N ILE A 20 5.26 1.66 -9.92
CA ILE A 20 5.92 1.27 -8.68
C ILE A 20 7.39 1.06 -8.99
N PRO A 21 8.18 2.16 -9.03
CA PRO A 21 9.57 2.09 -9.46
C PRO A 21 10.43 1.25 -8.51
N VAL A 22 10.02 1.13 -7.25
CA VAL A 22 10.63 0.26 -6.24
C VAL A 22 9.59 -0.14 -5.20
N PHE A 23 9.57 -1.41 -4.81
CA PHE A 23 8.76 -1.86 -3.68
C PHE A 23 9.39 -1.36 -2.37
N LEU A 24 8.67 -0.49 -1.68
CA LEU A 24 9.08 0.00 -0.37
C LEU A 24 8.85 -1.11 0.66
N PHE A 25 9.92 -1.61 1.29
CA PHE A 25 9.76 -2.39 2.50
C PHE A 25 9.76 -1.46 3.71
N ARG A 26 8.73 -1.60 4.53
CA ARG A 26 8.62 -0.84 5.78
C ARG A 26 9.71 -1.29 6.75
N HIS A 27 10.27 -0.32 7.46
CA HIS A 27 11.24 -0.56 8.52
C HIS A 27 12.44 -1.40 8.05
N HIS A 28 12.99 -1.17 6.84
CA HIS A 28 14.23 -1.85 6.42
C HIS A 28 15.30 -1.82 7.51
N GLU A 29 15.46 -0.69 8.19
CA GLU A 29 16.46 -0.55 9.23
C GLU A 29 16.10 -1.28 10.52
N ASP A 30 14.87 -1.14 11.03
CA ASP A 30 14.46 -1.86 12.26
C ASP A 30 14.38 -3.37 12.02
N ALA A 31 13.88 -3.79 10.86
CA ALA A 31 13.87 -5.19 10.45
C ALA A 31 15.28 -5.73 10.26
N LYS A 32 16.21 -4.95 9.69
CA LYS A 32 17.62 -5.34 9.54
C LYS A 32 18.30 -5.48 10.90
N GLN A 33 18.14 -4.52 11.79
CA GLN A 33 18.66 -4.60 13.16
C GLN A 33 18.05 -5.79 13.92
N TYR A 34 16.75 -6.01 13.76
CA TYR A 34 16.04 -7.10 14.39
C TYR A 34 16.46 -8.48 13.86
N LEU A 35 16.58 -8.65 12.54
CA LEU A 35 17.09 -9.86 11.90
C LEU A 35 18.55 -10.12 12.29
N PHE A 36 19.36 -9.07 12.39
CA PHE A 36 20.75 -9.16 12.84
C PHE A 36 20.85 -9.66 14.28
N ALA A 37 19.96 -9.20 15.17
CA ALA A 37 19.86 -9.65 16.56
C ALA A 37 19.34 -11.09 16.66
N LEU A 38 18.25 -11.42 15.94
CA LEU A 38 17.69 -12.79 15.89
C LEU A 38 18.71 -13.84 15.43
N ALA A 39 19.51 -13.52 14.40
CA ALA A 39 20.54 -14.43 13.90
C ALA A 39 21.65 -14.73 14.93
N ARG A 40 21.75 -13.94 16.00
CA ARG A 40 22.83 -14.00 17.00
C ARG A 40 22.36 -14.39 18.40
N GLU A 41 21.06 -14.39 18.66
CA GLU A 41 20.49 -14.80 19.94
C GLU A 41 19.38 -15.86 19.73
N PRO A 42 19.71 -17.15 19.87
CA PRO A 42 18.78 -18.26 19.64
C PRO A 42 17.55 -18.25 20.55
N LYS A 43 17.58 -17.52 21.67
CA LYS A 43 16.46 -17.41 22.61
C LYS A 43 15.47 -16.31 22.24
N LEU A 44 15.81 -15.40 21.32
CA LEU A 44 14.88 -14.37 20.87
C LEU A 44 13.77 -15.03 20.06
N THR A 45 12.54 -14.88 20.53
CA THR A 45 11.34 -15.26 19.77
C THR A 45 10.88 -14.10 18.89
N ARG A 46 10.24 -14.44 17.77
CA ARG A 46 9.75 -13.46 16.80
C ARG A 46 8.72 -12.52 17.44
N GLN A 47 9.09 -11.26 17.66
CA GLN A 47 8.19 -10.19 18.09
C GLN A 47 7.83 -9.35 16.87
N MET A 48 6.55 -9.34 16.49
CA MET A 48 6.09 -8.45 15.42
C MET A 48 5.91 -7.04 15.99
N LEU A 49 6.83 -6.12 15.67
CA LEU A 49 6.62 -4.70 15.85
C LEU A 49 5.34 -4.26 15.12
N GLY A 50 4.47 -3.55 15.83
CA GLY A 50 3.26 -2.93 15.26
C GLY A 50 3.61 -1.99 14.11
N ARG A 51 2.82 -2.03 13.04
CA ARG A 51 3.08 -1.35 11.76
C ARG A 51 2.44 0.04 11.75
N HIS A 52 3.21 1.07 11.41
CA HIS A 52 2.69 2.42 11.17
C HIS A 52 3.02 2.90 9.75
N GLY A 53 2.08 3.63 9.12
CA GLY A 53 2.21 4.18 7.76
C GLY A 53 1.60 3.29 6.65
N SER A 54 1.44 3.88 5.46
CA SER A 54 0.77 3.26 4.30
C SER A 54 1.43 1.95 3.90
N ASP A 55 0.62 0.98 3.48
CA ASP A 55 1.06 -0.37 3.17
C ASP A 55 1.94 -0.44 1.91
N PHE A 56 1.75 0.45 0.92
CA PHE A 56 2.65 0.69 -0.22
C PHE A 56 2.40 2.07 -0.87
N LEU A 57 3.31 2.48 -1.78
CA LEU A 57 3.17 3.67 -2.61
C LEU A 57 3.31 3.35 -4.10
N ALA A 58 2.61 4.11 -4.94
CA ALA A 58 2.85 4.23 -6.37
C ALA A 58 2.88 5.71 -6.77
N ILE A 59 3.52 6.02 -7.90
CA ILE A 59 3.59 7.38 -8.45
C ILE A 59 3.04 7.40 -9.87
N ALA A 60 2.44 8.51 -10.27
CA ALA A 60 2.16 8.80 -11.67
C ALA A 60 3.03 9.98 -12.10
N LEU A 61 3.64 9.88 -13.28
CA LEU A 61 4.53 10.90 -13.82
C LEU A 61 3.80 11.79 -14.84
N ASP A 62 4.22 13.04 -14.96
CA ASP A 62 3.89 13.91 -16.11
C ASP A 62 4.85 13.67 -17.28
N ALA A 63 4.67 14.45 -18.36
CA ALA A 63 5.48 14.33 -19.57
C ALA A 63 6.95 14.67 -19.33
N GLU A 64 7.24 15.50 -18.32
CA GLU A 64 8.58 15.90 -17.91
C GLU A 64 9.21 14.91 -16.89
N GLY A 65 8.49 13.85 -16.51
CA GLY A 65 8.95 12.85 -15.56
C GLY A 65 8.85 13.29 -14.09
N LYS A 66 8.13 14.38 -13.78
CA LYS A 66 7.85 14.79 -12.39
C LYS A 66 6.68 14.00 -11.83
N VAL A 67 6.65 13.84 -10.52
CA VAL A 67 5.53 13.19 -9.84
C VAL A 67 4.34 14.14 -9.83
N LYS A 68 3.36 13.90 -10.70
CA LYS A 68 2.10 14.67 -10.74
C LYS A 68 1.10 14.21 -9.69
N ARG A 69 1.18 12.93 -9.30
CA ARG A 69 0.29 12.32 -8.30
C ARG A 69 0.96 11.12 -7.64
N TYR A 70 0.63 10.84 -6.39
CA TYR A 70 0.96 9.58 -5.74
C TYR A 70 -0.27 8.84 -5.24
N LEU A 71 -0.16 7.52 -5.19
CA LEU A 71 -1.15 6.61 -4.61
C LEU A 71 -0.58 6.07 -3.30
N ALA A 72 -1.33 6.26 -2.22
CA ALA A 72 -1.02 5.70 -0.90
C ALA A 72 -2.00 4.59 -0.58
N GLY A 73 -1.50 3.37 -0.48
CA GLY A 73 -2.34 2.18 -0.35
C GLY A 73 -2.34 1.59 1.05
N GLU A 74 -3.51 1.23 1.54
CA GLU A 74 -3.74 0.32 2.66
C GLU A 74 -4.15 -1.04 2.10
N ALA A 75 -3.38 -2.09 2.39
CA ALA A 75 -3.50 -3.42 1.83
C ALA A 75 -3.65 -4.49 2.92
N LYS A 76 -4.77 -5.24 2.90
CA LYS A 76 -5.05 -6.30 3.88
C LYS A 76 -5.27 -7.65 3.22
N TRP A 77 -4.60 -8.67 3.75
CA TRP A 77 -4.83 -10.08 3.43
C TRP A 77 -5.68 -10.76 4.52
N ARG A 78 -6.62 -11.62 4.14
CA ARG A 78 -7.39 -12.47 5.06
C ARG A 78 -7.58 -13.88 4.51
N LYS A 79 -7.27 -14.89 5.33
CA LYS A 79 -7.53 -16.30 5.00
C LYS A 79 -8.99 -16.61 4.67
N LYS A 80 -9.94 -15.89 5.29
CA LYS A 80 -11.37 -15.96 4.97
C LYS A 80 -11.92 -14.55 4.87
N LEU A 81 -12.42 -14.16 3.69
CA LEU A 81 -12.91 -12.81 3.45
C LEU A 81 -14.43 -12.71 3.62
N GLY A 82 -14.91 -12.90 4.86
CA GLY A 82 -16.33 -12.76 5.19
C GLY A 82 -16.77 -11.31 5.44
N LYS A 83 -18.06 -11.03 5.31
CA LYS A 83 -18.64 -9.68 5.49
C LYS A 83 -18.26 -9.02 6.83
N ALA A 84 -18.36 -9.77 7.94
CA ALA A 84 -17.98 -9.26 9.25
C ALA A 84 -16.47 -8.93 9.35
N VAL A 85 -15.62 -9.72 8.69
CA VAL A 85 -14.16 -9.49 8.67
C VAL A 85 -13.83 -8.20 7.93
N VAL A 86 -14.44 -8.00 6.76
CA VAL A 86 -14.27 -6.77 5.97
C VAL A 86 -14.81 -5.56 6.74
N ASN A 87 -16.00 -5.65 7.33
CA ASN A 87 -16.56 -4.56 8.10
C ASN A 87 -15.65 -4.16 9.28
N ASN A 88 -15.13 -5.14 10.02
CA ASN A 88 -14.21 -4.89 11.13
C ASN A 88 -12.86 -4.30 10.68
N LEU A 89 -12.42 -4.58 9.45
CA LEU A 89 -11.25 -3.94 8.86
C LEU A 89 -11.52 -2.47 8.54
N LEU A 90 -12.66 -2.20 7.90
CA LEU A 90 -13.03 -0.87 7.46
C LEU A 90 -13.37 0.05 8.65
N LYS A 91 -14.05 -0.50 9.66
CA LYS A 91 -14.47 0.15 10.89
C LYS A 91 -14.40 -0.87 12.04
N ASP A 92 -13.38 -0.77 12.87
CA ASP A 92 -13.22 -1.64 14.03
C ASP A 92 -14.26 -1.31 15.13
N ALA A 93 -14.18 -2.03 16.26
CA ALA A 93 -15.10 -1.87 17.38
C ALA A 93 -15.10 -0.45 17.98
N ASP A 94 -13.99 0.27 17.88
CA ASP A 94 -13.83 1.64 18.38
C ASP A 94 -14.10 2.69 17.29
N GLY A 95 -14.47 2.26 16.08
CA GLY A 95 -14.65 3.13 14.92
C GLY A 95 -13.35 3.62 14.27
N LYS A 96 -12.19 3.06 14.66
CA LYS A 96 -10.83 3.50 14.28
C LYS A 96 -10.16 2.64 13.20
N GLY A 97 -10.99 1.94 12.40
CA GLY A 97 -10.56 1.12 11.27
C GLY A 97 -9.97 1.91 10.10
N ILE A 98 -9.84 1.28 8.93
CA ILE A 98 -9.18 1.86 7.75
C ILE A 98 -9.75 3.24 7.38
N TRP A 99 -11.08 3.42 7.43
CA TRP A 99 -11.68 4.71 7.07
C TRP A 99 -11.25 5.85 8.00
N TYR A 100 -11.16 5.58 9.30
CA TYR A 100 -10.67 6.55 10.27
C TYR A 100 -9.18 6.85 10.06
N GLN A 101 -8.36 5.82 9.83
CA GLN A 101 -6.93 6.04 9.59
C GLN A 101 -6.69 6.94 8.38
N LEU A 102 -7.36 6.68 7.26
CA LEU A 102 -7.22 7.46 6.03
C LEU A 102 -7.83 8.87 6.13
N SER A 103 -8.84 9.06 6.99
CA SER A 103 -9.52 10.35 7.13
C SER A 103 -8.86 11.27 8.15
N GLU A 104 -8.40 10.73 9.28
CA GLU A 104 -7.99 11.51 10.45
C GLU A 104 -6.49 11.46 10.74
N ARG A 105 -5.80 10.38 10.34
CA ARG A 105 -4.38 10.16 10.69
C ARG A 105 -3.44 10.34 9.51
N ASP A 106 -3.86 9.89 8.33
CA ASP A 106 -3.03 9.86 7.13
C ASP A 106 -3.33 11.05 6.20
N THR A 107 -3.17 12.26 6.75
CA THR A 107 -3.49 13.53 6.07
C THR A 107 -2.27 14.20 5.42
N ASN A 108 -1.06 13.80 5.82
CA ASN A 108 0.19 14.36 5.32
C ASN A 108 0.81 13.48 4.24
N ILE A 109 1.86 13.99 3.58
CA ILE A 109 2.68 13.18 2.70
C ILE A 109 3.29 12.01 3.50
N PRO A 110 3.12 10.76 3.05
CA PRO A 110 3.55 9.60 3.83
C PRO A 110 5.07 9.54 3.92
N HIS A 111 5.61 9.06 5.05
CA HIS A 111 7.05 8.87 5.24
C HIS A 111 7.69 8.02 4.13
N GLY A 112 6.92 7.08 3.55
CA GLY A 112 7.34 6.27 2.41
C GLY A 112 7.79 7.12 1.21
N MET A 113 7.32 8.36 1.06
CA MET A 113 7.75 9.25 -0.01
C MET A 113 9.22 9.67 0.15
N ARG A 114 9.67 9.89 1.38
CA ARG A 114 11.09 10.15 1.67
C ARG A 114 11.95 8.90 1.45
N GLN A 115 11.41 7.72 1.74
CA GLN A 115 12.11 6.46 1.45
C GLN A 115 12.24 6.25 -0.06
N LEU A 116 11.15 6.46 -0.81
CA LEU A 116 11.14 6.38 -2.26
C LEU A 116 12.18 7.33 -2.85
N GLN A 117 12.19 8.60 -2.44
CA GLN A 117 13.19 9.59 -2.86
C GLN A 117 14.63 9.08 -2.70
N LYS A 118 14.97 8.51 -1.55
CA LYS A 118 16.32 7.96 -1.31
C LYS A 118 16.63 6.80 -2.25
N LEU A 119 15.69 5.87 -2.40
CA LEU A 119 15.87 4.71 -3.29
C LEU A 119 16.01 5.12 -4.75
N LEU A 120 15.25 6.11 -5.22
CA LEU A 120 15.40 6.63 -6.58
C LEU A 120 16.78 7.26 -6.81
N LYS A 121 17.33 7.95 -5.79
CA LYS A 121 18.71 8.49 -5.82
C LYS A 121 19.77 7.39 -5.87
N GLU A 122 19.50 6.24 -5.25
CA GLU A 122 20.42 5.09 -5.20
C GLU A 122 20.37 4.25 -6.47
N ILE A 123 19.17 4.02 -7.04
CA ILE A 123 18.97 3.13 -8.18
C ILE A 123 19.42 3.78 -9.49
N ASP A 124 18.89 4.97 -9.81
CA ASP A 124 19.20 5.68 -11.06
C ASP A 124 18.86 7.17 -10.93
N PRO A 125 19.77 7.98 -10.36
CA PRO A 125 19.49 9.38 -10.07
C PRO A 125 19.32 10.23 -11.34
N GLN A 126 19.94 9.83 -12.46
CA GLN A 126 19.83 10.57 -13.72
C GLN A 126 18.46 10.33 -14.36
N LYS A 127 18.04 9.07 -14.45
CA LYS A 127 16.72 8.70 -14.99
C LYS A 127 15.58 9.30 -14.20
N PHE A 128 15.69 9.34 -12.87
CA PHE A 128 14.63 9.80 -11.98
C PHE A 128 14.80 11.25 -11.50
N ALA A 129 15.69 12.05 -12.11
CA ALA A 129 16.03 13.39 -11.64
C ALA A 129 14.80 14.30 -11.45
N ALA A 130 13.88 14.33 -12.41
CA ALA A 130 12.66 15.13 -12.34
C ALA A 130 11.70 14.66 -11.23
N ALA A 131 11.50 13.35 -11.10
CA ALA A 131 10.70 12.76 -10.04
C ALA A 131 11.29 13.08 -8.66
N ILE A 132 12.59 12.85 -8.48
CA ILE A 132 13.34 13.18 -7.27
C ILE A 132 13.15 14.65 -6.90
N PHE A 133 13.35 15.57 -7.85
CA PHE A 133 13.21 16.99 -7.59
C PHE A 133 11.79 17.38 -7.14
N SER A 134 10.75 16.86 -7.82
CA SER A 134 9.36 17.12 -7.43
C SER A 134 9.02 16.58 -6.04
N ILE A 135 9.59 15.42 -5.66
CA ILE A 135 9.45 14.87 -4.31
C ILE A 135 10.18 15.75 -3.28
N ASP A 136 11.39 16.24 -3.61
CA ASP A 136 12.15 17.14 -2.74
C ASP A 136 11.35 18.41 -2.43
N GLN A 137 10.70 19.00 -3.44
CA GLN A 137 9.82 20.16 -3.27
C GLN A 137 8.59 19.86 -2.41
N ALA A 138 8.02 18.66 -2.52
CA ALA A 138 6.86 18.25 -1.74
C ALA A 138 7.19 17.94 -0.26
N LEU A 139 8.46 17.63 0.04
CA LEU A 139 8.94 17.28 1.38
C LEU A 139 9.51 18.47 2.17
N LEU A 140 9.54 19.68 1.60
CA LEU A 140 10.02 20.88 2.30
C LEU A 140 9.14 21.20 3.52
N LEU A 141 9.76 21.70 4.59
CA LEU A 141 9.03 22.12 5.79
C LEU A 141 8.29 23.46 5.60
N SER A 142 8.76 24.30 4.68
CA SER A 142 8.16 25.59 4.34
C SER A 142 8.21 25.78 2.83
N GLY A 143 7.13 26.35 2.27
CA GLY A 143 7.01 26.52 0.82
C GLY A 143 6.91 25.21 0.03
N ALA A 144 6.38 24.14 0.66
CA ALA A 144 6.20 22.86 0.01
C ALA A 144 5.28 22.98 -1.21
N THR A 145 5.58 22.24 -2.27
CA THR A 145 4.70 22.09 -3.43
C THR A 145 3.90 20.79 -3.28
N PRO A 146 2.59 20.82 -2.97
CA PRO A 146 1.82 19.61 -2.75
C PRO A 146 1.70 18.77 -4.02
N ILE A 147 1.80 17.47 -3.86
CA ILE A 147 1.50 16.50 -4.93
C ILE A 147 0.11 15.94 -4.66
N ALA A 148 -0.72 15.84 -5.71
CA ALA A 148 -2.04 15.24 -5.58
C ALA A 148 -1.95 13.80 -5.06
N ARG A 149 -2.91 13.40 -4.23
CA ARG A 149 -2.94 12.08 -3.59
C ARG A 149 -4.21 11.32 -3.97
N THR A 150 -4.05 10.03 -4.24
CA THR A 150 -5.12 9.04 -4.27
C THR A 150 -4.91 8.03 -3.14
N ASN A 151 -5.94 7.75 -2.36
CA ASN A 151 -5.95 6.65 -1.40
C ASN A 151 -6.40 5.38 -2.09
N LEU A 152 -5.71 4.26 -1.83
CA LEU A 152 -6.17 2.94 -2.20
C LEU A 152 -6.48 2.12 -0.96
N VAL A 153 -7.65 1.49 -0.93
CA VAL A 153 -7.93 0.39 -0.02
C VAL A 153 -7.99 -0.89 -0.83
N PHE A 154 -7.00 -1.76 -0.63
CA PHE A 154 -6.91 -3.07 -1.25
C PHE A 154 -7.16 -4.15 -0.22
N ILE A 155 -8.26 -4.88 -0.35
CA ILE A 155 -8.58 -6.00 0.52
C ILE A 155 -8.60 -7.27 -0.31
N CYS A 156 -7.77 -8.23 0.07
CA CYS A 156 -7.66 -9.51 -0.59
C CYS A 156 -7.88 -10.65 0.40
N GLY A 157 -8.50 -11.73 -0.07
CA GLY A 157 -8.65 -12.93 0.73
C GLY A 157 -9.21 -14.09 -0.07
N ASN A 158 -9.15 -15.27 0.52
CA ASN A 158 -9.80 -16.44 -0.07
C ASN A 158 -11.31 -16.27 -0.05
N ASP A 159 -11.93 -16.90 -1.04
CA ASP A 159 -13.37 -17.05 -1.09
C ASP A 159 -13.90 -17.90 0.09
N PHE A 160 -15.21 -17.86 0.31
CA PHE A 160 -15.88 -18.69 1.31
C PHE A 160 -17.16 -19.30 0.74
N VAL A 161 -17.48 -20.53 1.18
CA VAL A 161 -18.47 -21.41 0.56
C VAL A 161 -19.85 -20.78 0.34
N SER A 162 -20.30 -19.89 1.23
CA SER A 162 -21.62 -19.27 1.16
C SER A 162 -21.65 -17.95 0.39
N ARG A 163 -20.59 -17.63 -0.36
CA ARG A 163 -20.49 -16.38 -1.11
C ARG A 163 -21.12 -16.52 -2.50
N THR A 164 -21.91 -15.53 -2.89
CA THR A 164 -22.34 -15.40 -4.28
C THR A 164 -21.16 -14.97 -5.15
N GLN A 165 -20.89 -15.73 -6.20
CA GLN A 165 -19.80 -15.47 -7.14
C GLN A 165 -19.85 -14.02 -7.68
N ALA A 166 -18.68 -13.39 -7.78
CA ALA A 166 -18.50 -12.02 -8.28
C ALA A 166 -19.28 -10.92 -7.52
N HIS A 167 -19.70 -11.18 -6.28
CA HIS A 167 -20.35 -10.18 -5.44
C HIS A 167 -19.35 -9.57 -4.43
N PRO A 168 -18.91 -8.31 -4.63
CA PRO A 168 -18.04 -7.64 -3.68
C PRO A 168 -18.80 -7.40 -2.37
N ILE A 169 -18.10 -7.50 -1.24
CA ILE A 169 -18.60 -7.09 0.06
C ILE A 169 -18.57 -5.56 0.16
N ILE A 170 -17.53 -4.94 -0.40
CA ILE A 170 -17.35 -3.49 -0.29
C ILE A 170 -18.17 -2.80 -1.38
N GLU A 171 -19.03 -1.87 -0.97
CA GLU A 171 -19.79 -1.05 -1.91
C GLU A 171 -18.84 -0.13 -2.69
N TRP A 172 -18.89 -0.21 -4.01
CA TRP A 172 -18.00 0.53 -4.91
C TRP A 172 -18.69 1.64 -5.70
N LYS A 173 -20.03 1.63 -5.76
CA LYS A 173 -20.82 2.60 -6.55
C LYS A 173 -20.94 3.97 -5.89
N LYS A 174 -20.67 4.07 -4.58
CA LYS A 174 -20.80 5.30 -3.80
C LYS A 174 -19.59 5.45 -2.90
N LYS A 175 -19.16 6.71 -2.69
CA LYS A 175 -18.14 7.03 -1.69
C LYS A 175 -18.62 6.56 -0.30
N PRO A 176 -17.83 5.78 0.46
CA PRO A 176 -18.18 5.36 1.80
C PRO A 176 -18.44 6.56 2.72
N LYS A 177 -19.53 6.52 3.49
CA LYS A 177 -19.89 7.63 4.40
C LYS A 177 -18.84 7.89 5.49
N ASP A 178 -18.14 6.86 5.93
CA ASP A 178 -17.10 7.00 6.97
C ASP A 178 -15.76 7.53 6.40
N TYR A 179 -15.60 7.63 5.07
CA TYR A 179 -14.38 8.15 4.46
C TYR A 179 -14.49 9.66 4.21
N GLN A 180 -13.88 10.43 5.11
CA GLN A 180 -13.95 11.90 5.18
C GLN A 180 -12.73 12.61 4.59
N SER A 181 -11.71 11.86 4.15
CA SER A 181 -10.55 12.44 3.47
C SER A 181 -10.95 13.20 2.20
N THR A 182 -10.20 14.28 1.92
CA THR A 182 -10.33 15.10 0.70
C THR A 182 -9.66 14.46 -0.52
N HIS A 183 -8.86 13.41 -0.31
CA HIS A 183 -8.17 12.70 -1.38
C HIS A 183 -9.11 11.76 -2.13
N ASP A 184 -8.85 11.58 -3.42
CA ASP A 184 -9.54 10.60 -4.25
C ASP A 184 -9.41 9.19 -3.63
N LEU A 185 -10.44 8.37 -3.76
CA LEU A 185 -10.46 7.02 -3.18
C LEU A 185 -10.63 5.98 -4.28
N GLN A 186 -9.74 5.01 -4.28
CA GLN A 186 -9.90 3.73 -4.97
C GLN A 186 -10.13 2.64 -3.92
N VAL A 187 -11.11 1.78 -4.17
CA VAL A 187 -11.32 0.56 -3.38
C VAL A 187 -11.23 -0.63 -4.32
N VAL A 188 -10.47 -1.63 -3.91
CA VAL A 188 -10.36 -2.90 -4.61
C VAL A 188 -10.60 -4.01 -3.62
N GLU A 189 -11.48 -4.92 -4.01
CA GLU A 189 -11.65 -6.21 -3.37
C GLU A 189 -11.21 -7.32 -4.32
N MET A 190 -10.22 -8.12 -3.92
CA MET A 190 -9.72 -9.25 -4.69
C MET A 190 -10.03 -10.57 -3.98
N ILE A 191 -10.80 -11.42 -4.64
CA ILE A 191 -11.24 -12.70 -4.11
C ILE A 191 -10.44 -13.79 -4.82
N LEU A 192 -9.70 -14.59 -4.05
CA LEU A 192 -8.97 -15.73 -4.58
C LEU A 192 -9.84 -16.98 -4.45
N SER A 193 -10.10 -17.64 -5.58
CA SER A 193 -10.93 -18.85 -5.67
C SER A 193 -10.23 -20.12 -5.18
N GLY A 194 -8.91 -20.06 -4.96
CA GLY A 194 -8.09 -21.17 -4.49
C GLY A 194 -7.45 -20.90 -3.12
N ASP A 195 -6.39 -21.65 -2.83
CA ASP A 195 -5.58 -21.43 -1.63
C ASP A 195 -4.61 -20.25 -1.85
N GLY A 196 -5.07 -19.06 -1.47
CA GLY A 196 -4.25 -17.86 -1.54
C GLY A 196 -3.09 -17.82 -0.54
N GLU A 197 -3.07 -18.67 0.51
CA GLU A 197 -1.88 -18.81 1.34
C GLU A 197 -0.77 -19.49 0.53
N ASN A 198 -1.11 -20.58 -0.16
CA ASN A 198 -0.17 -21.25 -1.06
C ASN A 198 0.29 -20.32 -2.20
N LEU A 199 -0.58 -19.49 -2.76
CA LEU A 199 -0.17 -18.48 -3.76
C LEU A 199 0.85 -17.50 -3.18
N ILE A 200 0.62 -17.01 -1.96
CA ILE A 200 1.54 -16.10 -1.28
C ILE A 200 2.89 -16.79 -1.05
N ASP A 201 2.88 -18.03 -0.57
CA ASP A 201 4.10 -18.80 -0.32
C ASP A 201 4.88 -19.00 -1.63
N LEU A 202 4.22 -19.44 -2.71
CA LEU A 202 4.84 -19.60 -4.04
C LEU A 202 5.45 -18.30 -4.57
N ILE A 203 4.78 -17.16 -4.35
CA ILE A 203 5.29 -15.84 -4.70
C ILE A 203 6.57 -15.53 -3.93
N TYR A 204 6.61 -15.79 -2.63
CA TYR A 204 7.81 -15.52 -1.83
C TYR A 204 8.94 -16.49 -2.15
N GLU A 205 8.62 -17.74 -2.46
CA GLU A 205 9.57 -18.75 -2.90
C GLU A 205 10.19 -18.38 -4.25
N SER A 206 9.41 -17.93 -5.23
CA SER A 206 9.95 -17.53 -6.54
C SER A 206 10.90 -16.34 -6.44
N LEU A 207 10.62 -15.39 -5.54
CA LEU A 207 11.48 -14.22 -5.31
C LEU A 207 12.85 -14.60 -4.71
N TRP A 208 12.92 -15.65 -3.89
CA TRP A 208 14.16 -16.06 -3.22
C TRP A 208 14.91 -17.18 -3.91
N ASN A 209 14.19 -18.09 -4.55
CA ASN A 209 14.75 -19.30 -5.14
C ASN A 209 14.83 -19.24 -6.67
N GLY A 210 14.30 -18.17 -7.30
CA GLY A 210 14.46 -17.92 -8.73
C GLY A 210 13.80 -18.94 -9.65
N VAL A 211 12.65 -19.49 -9.23
CA VAL A 211 11.84 -20.42 -10.04
C VAL A 211 11.10 -19.67 -11.15
#